data_AF-C6F5Y8-F1
#
_entry.id   AF-C6F5Y8-F1
#
_cell.length_a   1.000
_cell.length_b   1.000
_cell.length_c   1.000
_cell.angle_alpha   90.00
_cell.angle_beta   90.00
_cell.angle_gamma   90.00
#
_symmetry.space_group_name_H-M   'P 1'
#
loop_
_entity.id
_entity.type
_entity.pdbx_description
1 polymer ?
#
loop_
_entity_poly.entity_id
_entity_poly.type
_entity_poly.pdbx_seq_one_letter_code
_entity_poly.pdbx_strand_id
1 'polypeptide(L)' 'VDIDWEYPNACGLTCDSSGSAAFKNLMQALRTRFGSELVTAAVPAGYTQINATDYGGAAQYMDWYNVMCYDFYGAW' A
#
# COMPACT_ATOMS: atom_id res chain seq x y z
N VAL A 1 -10.88 -4.24 -7.10
CA VAL A 1 -10.03 -3.04 -7.27
C VAL A 1 -8.64 -3.38 -6.76
N ASP A 2 -7.63 -2.98 -7.51
CA ASP A 2 -6.23 -3.07 -7.08
C ASP A 2 -5.70 -1.65 -6.89
N ILE A 3 -5.04 -1.40 -5.77
CA ILE A 3 -4.50 -0.09 -5.41
C ILE A 3 -2.99 -0.12 -5.55
N ASP A 4 -2.46 0.82 -6.31
CA ASP A 4 -1.03 0.96 -6.58
C ASP A 4 -0.57 2.36 -6.15
N TRP A 5 -0.44 2.54 -4.84
CA TRP A 5 0.02 3.80 -4.25
C TRP A 5 1.51 3.67 -3.94
N GLU A 6 2.34 4.38 -4.70
CA GLU A 6 3.80 4.41 -4.54
C GLU A 6 4.31 5.78 -4.06
N TYR A 7 4.55 6.00 -2.76
CA TYR A 7 4.30 5.10 -1.63
C TYR A 7 3.58 5.85 -0.49
N PRO A 8 2.66 5.23 0.25
CA PRO A 8 1.97 5.88 1.35
C PRO A 8 2.96 6.25 2.46
N ASN A 9 2.88 7.51 2.90
CA ASN A 9 3.70 8.13 3.94
C ASN A 9 5.22 8.04 3.69
N ALA A 10 5.63 7.92 2.43
CA ALA A 10 7.02 7.86 2.01
C ALA A 10 7.21 8.55 0.64
N CYS A 11 8.45 8.67 0.18
CA CYS A 11 8.75 9.23 -1.13
C CYS A 11 8.80 8.16 -2.21
N GLY A 12 8.01 8.35 -3.27
CA GLY A 12 8.18 7.75 -4.59
C GLY A 12 8.74 8.80 -5.56
N LEU A 13 8.06 9.06 -6.68
CA LEU A 13 8.36 10.22 -7.55
C LEU A 13 8.19 11.55 -6.82
N THR A 14 7.21 11.60 -5.92
CA THR A 14 6.99 12.71 -4.98
C THR A 14 6.80 12.15 -3.58
N CYS A 15 7.08 12.96 -2.56
CA CYS A 15 6.86 12.57 -1.17
C CYS A 15 5.39 12.68 -0.78
N ASP A 16 4.86 11.62 -0.19
CA ASP A 16 3.58 11.63 0.52
C ASP A 16 3.79 11.88 2.02
N SER A 17 2.87 12.62 2.63
CA SER A 17 2.86 12.95 4.06
C SER A 17 1.50 12.70 4.70
N SER A 18 0.69 11.80 4.11
CA SER A 18 -0.66 11.49 4.59
C SER A 18 -0.69 10.79 5.96
N GLY A 19 0.46 10.31 6.45
CA GLY A 19 0.62 9.63 7.72
C GLY A 19 0.44 8.11 7.62
N SER A 20 1.04 7.37 8.56
CA SER A 20 1.13 5.90 8.51
C SER A 20 -0.23 5.17 8.50
N ALA A 21 -1.29 5.82 9.00
CA ALA A 21 -2.64 5.25 9.03
C ALA A 21 -3.44 5.48 7.72
N ALA A 22 -2.98 6.34 6.82
CA ALA A 22 -3.77 6.76 5.65
C ALA A 22 -4.13 5.57 4.74
N PHE A 23 -3.16 4.70 4.46
CA PHE A 23 -3.39 3.51 3.65
C PHE A 23 -4.42 2.57 4.29
N LYS A 24 -4.32 2.31 5.60
CA LYS A 24 -5.31 1.50 6.33
C LYS A 24 -6.72 2.10 6.22
N ASN A 25 -6.85 3.41 6.42
CA ASN A 25 -8.15 4.09 6.36
C ASN A 25 -8.75 4.00 4.95
N LEU A 26 -7.91 4.13 3.91
CA LEU A 26 -8.32 3.90 2.53
C LEU A 26 -8.82 2.46 2.35
N MET A 27 -8.04 1.45 2.77
CA MET A 27 -8.43 0.04 2.61
C MET A 27 -9.72 -0.31 3.35
N GLN A 28 -9.92 0.23 4.55
CA GLN A 28 -11.17 0.11 5.29
C GLN A 28 -12.36 0.68 4.51
N ALA A 29 -12.20 1.88 3.94
CA ALA A 29 -13.24 2.52 3.14
C ALA A 29 -13.54 1.73 1.85
N LEU A 30 -12.51 1.22 1.16
CA LEU A 30 -12.68 0.39 -0.03
C LEU A 30 -13.40 -0.92 0.31
N ARG A 31 -13.00 -1.63 1.36
CA ARG A 31 -13.70 -2.84 1.82
C ARG A 31 -15.17 -2.57 2.11
N THR A 32 -15.45 -1.45 2.79
CA THR A 32 -16.84 -1.02 3.05
C THR A 32 -17.62 -0.77 1.77
N ARG A 33 -16.99 -0.14 0.77
CA ARG A 33 -17.64 0.22 -0.51
C ARG A 33 -17.87 -0.96 -1.44
N PHE A 34 -16.92 -1.88 -1.48
CA PHE A 34 -16.86 -2.98 -2.46
C PHE A 34 -17.35 -4.32 -1.89
N GLY A 35 -17.54 -4.44 -0.58
CA GLY A 35 -18.17 -5.61 0.04
C GLY A 35 -17.36 -6.88 -0.23
N SER A 36 -17.95 -7.83 -0.98
CA SER A 36 -17.34 -9.12 -1.32
C SER A 36 -16.50 -9.12 -2.59
N GLU A 37 -16.46 -8.00 -3.32
CA GLU A 37 -15.57 -7.87 -4.48
C GLU A 37 -14.11 -7.86 -4.01
N LEU A 38 -13.19 -8.22 -4.92
CA LEU A 38 -11.76 -8.24 -4.62
C LEU A 38 -11.23 -6.82 -4.34
N VAL A 39 -10.45 -6.68 -3.28
CA VAL A 39 -9.70 -5.49 -2.86
C VAL A 39 -8.26 -5.92 -2.58
N THR A 40 -7.36 -5.51 -3.48
CA THR A 40 -5.94 -5.87 -3.45
C THR A 40 -5.07 -4.62 -3.54
N ALA A 41 -3.77 -4.75 -3.28
CA ALA A 41 -2.82 -3.68 -3.57
C ALA A 41 -1.46 -4.24 -3.98
N ALA A 42 -0.80 -3.52 -4.89
CA ALA A 42 0.64 -3.62 -5.07
C ALA A 42 1.34 -2.85 -3.94
N VAL A 43 2.33 -3.48 -3.30
CA VAL A 43 3.02 -2.92 -2.13
C VAL A 43 4.55 -3.06 -2.25
N PRO A 44 5.32 -2.13 -1.65
CA PRO A 44 6.77 -2.15 -1.74
C PRO A 44 7.38 -3.39 -1.08
N ALA A 45 8.52 -3.84 -1.60
CA ALA A 45 9.38 -4.85 -0.96
C ALA A 45 10.52 -4.22 -0.12
N GLY A 46 10.71 -2.90 -0.19
CA GLY A 46 11.79 -2.17 0.49
C GLY A 46 11.49 -1.86 1.96
N TYR A 47 12.48 -2.07 2.84
CA TYR A 47 12.36 -1.86 4.29
C TYR A 47 11.83 -0.46 4.66
N THR A 48 12.37 0.60 4.02
CA THR A 48 12.02 1.99 4.35
C THR A 48 10.54 2.27 4.10
N GLN A 49 10.01 1.87 2.94
CA GLN A 49 8.63 2.11 2.55
C GLN A 49 7.66 1.20 3.31
N ILE A 50 8.05 -0.06 3.59
CA ILE A 50 7.25 -0.97 4.42
C ILE A 50 7.04 -0.40 5.82
N ASN A 51 8.08 0.16 6.45
CA ASN A 51 7.99 0.72 7.81
C ASN A 51 7.34 2.11 7.88
N ALA A 52 7.05 2.75 6.76
CA ALA A 52 6.40 4.05 6.74
C ALA A 52 4.87 3.97 6.96
N THR A 53 4.26 2.81 6.75
CA THR A 53 2.81 2.64 6.68
C THR A 53 2.31 1.42 7.46
N ASP A 54 1.10 1.51 8.02
CA ASP A 54 0.43 0.44 8.78
C ASP A 54 -0.19 -0.65 7.85
N TYR A 55 0.66 -1.39 7.14
CA TYR A 55 0.22 -2.52 6.31
C TYR A 55 -0.39 -3.65 7.15
N GLY A 56 0.12 -3.87 8.37
CA GLY A 56 -0.44 -4.88 9.29
C GLY A 56 -1.89 -4.58 9.66
N GLY A 57 -2.20 -3.32 9.99
CA GLY A 57 -3.57 -2.88 10.26
C GLY A 57 -4.46 -2.85 9.02
N ALA A 58 -3.90 -2.63 7.83
CA ALA A 58 -4.63 -2.64 6.57
C ALA A 58 -5.01 -4.05 6.08
N ALA A 59 -4.21 -5.07 6.41
CA ALA A 59 -4.34 -6.44 5.90
C ALA A 59 -5.74 -7.04 6.11
N GLN A 60 -6.39 -6.75 7.23
CA GLN A 60 -7.72 -7.25 7.56
C GLN A 60 -8.83 -6.75 6.61
N TYR A 61 -8.58 -5.71 5.82
CA TYR A 61 -9.54 -5.13 4.89
C TYR A 61 -9.32 -5.60 3.45
N MET A 62 -8.29 -6.40 3.20
CA MET A 62 -7.83 -6.76 1.87
C MET A 62 -7.93 -8.27 1.64
N ASP A 63 -7.98 -8.67 0.37
CA ASP A 63 -7.92 -10.09 0.00
C ASP A 63 -6.47 -10.59 0.03
N TRP A 64 -5.55 -9.85 -0.61
CA TRP A 64 -4.11 -10.10 -0.53
C TRP A 64 -3.28 -8.89 -0.98
N TYR A 65 -1.97 -8.98 -0.76
CA TYR A 65 -0.96 -8.07 -1.26
C TYR A 65 -0.20 -8.69 -2.43
N ASN A 66 0.03 -7.88 -3.47
CA ASN A 66 0.99 -8.18 -4.54
C ASN A 66 2.31 -7.46 -4.19
N VAL A 67 3.26 -8.17 -3.58
CA VAL A 67 4.53 -7.55 -3.18
C VAL A 67 5.41 -7.34 -4.40
N MET A 68 5.82 -6.09 -4.66
CA MET A 68 6.63 -5.70 -5.80
C MET A 68 8.11 -6.07 -5.59
N CYS A 69 8.41 -7.36 -5.71
CA CYS A 69 9.74 -7.95 -5.51
C CYS A 69 10.64 -7.77 -6.75
N TYR A 70 10.71 -6.54 -7.27
CA TYR A 70 11.50 -6.14 -8.42
C TYR A 70 12.00 -4.69 -8.21
N ASP A 71 12.70 -4.14 -9.19
CA ASP A 71 13.29 -2.79 -9.14
C ASP A 71 14.23 -2.52 -7.96
N PHE A 72 14.83 -3.58 -7.40
CA PHE A 72 15.85 -3.46 -6.36
C PHE A 72 17.14 -2.78 -6.85
N TYR A 73 17.42 -2.87 -8.15
CA TYR A 73 18.59 -2.29 -8.80
C TYR A 73 18.22 -1.81 -10.20
N GLY A 74 18.86 -0.73 -10.65
CA GLY A 74 18.78 -0.24 -12.02
C GLY A 74 19.72 0.93 -12.28
N ALA A 75 19.56 1.58 -13.43
CA ALA A 75 20.48 2.61 -13.93
C ALA A 75 20.11 4.06 -13.54
N TRP A 76 19.14 4.21 -12.64
CA TRP A 76 18.72 5.48 -12.04
C TRP A 76 19.65 5.91 -10.90
#